data_AF-A0A5K3FZA5-F1
#
_entry.id   AF-A0A5K3FZA5-F1
#
_cell.length_a   1.000
_cell.length_b   1.000
_cell.length_c   1.000
_cell.angle_alpha   90.00
_cell.angle_beta   90.00
_cell.angle_gamma   90.00
#
_symmetry.space_group_name_H-M   'P 1'
#
loop_
_entity.id
_entity.type
_entity.pdbx_description
1 polymer ?
#
loop_
_entity_poly.entity_id
_entity_poly.type
_entity_poly.pdbx_seq_one_letter_code
_entity_poly.pdbx_strand_id
1 'polypeptide(L)'
;MTQHKTSMAELVDDFWNFLTEVDKWKVIGSVSITFLTIVLIRRMARKRNVMGRLRKKQKQLQEARSRLRDRVRTYPPLSHLKELDALQVQQRLQANEMTPLEALRLYQKRMVDALESNCICEIIEEAEAVAMSVSADVQSPIRGMPVSLKECTEVAGYDSP
;
A
#
# COMPACT_ATOMS: atom_id res chain seq x y z
N MET A 1 -6.18 -0.20 66.05
CA MET A 1 -6.05 -0.45 64.60
C MET A 1 -7.26 0.12 63.83
N THR A 2 -7.73 1.31 64.22
CA THR A 2 -9.06 1.86 63.85
C THR A 2 -8.98 3.30 63.32
N GLN A 3 -7.86 3.99 63.53
CA GLN A 3 -7.69 5.42 63.20
C GLN A 3 -7.50 5.69 61.69
N HIS A 4 -7.07 4.69 60.92
CA HIS A 4 -6.84 4.83 59.48
C HIS A 4 -8.13 4.67 58.64
N LYS A 5 -9.19 4.07 59.22
CA LYS A 5 -10.49 3.89 58.54
C LYS A 5 -11.35 5.16 58.57
N THR A 6 -11.24 5.97 59.62
CA THR A 6 -12.00 7.21 59.78
C THR A 6 -11.57 8.29 58.77
N SER A 7 -10.26 8.41 58.51
CA SER A 7 -9.73 9.37 57.54
C SER A 7 -10.18 9.08 56.10
N MET A 8 -10.28 7.81 55.70
CA MET A 8 -10.80 7.42 54.39
C MET A 8 -12.31 7.67 54.26
N ALA A 9 -13.07 7.45 55.33
CA ALA A 9 -14.52 7.68 55.32
C ALA A 9 -14.85 9.18 55.23
N GLU A 10 -14.16 10.03 56.01
CA GLU A 10 -14.33 11.48 55.95
C GLU A 10 -13.95 12.06 54.58
N LEU A 11 -12.90 11.54 53.96
CA LEU A 11 -12.46 11.99 52.63
C LEU A 11 -13.46 11.58 51.53
N VAL A 12 -14.11 10.42 51.69
CA VAL A 12 -15.17 9.95 50.80
C VAL A 12 -16.45 10.77 50.99
N ASP A 13 -16.82 11.10 52.23
CA ASP A 13 -18.00 11.90 52.53
C ASP A 13 -17.84 13.37 52.07
N ASP A 14 -16.66 13.96 52.25
CA ASP A 14 -16.34 15.30 51.70
C ASP A 14 -16.39 15.31 50.17
N PHE A 15 -15.91 14.24 49.52
CA PHE A 15 -15.99 14.12 48.07
C PHE A 15 -17.43 13.97 47.57
N TRP A 16 -18.28 13.24 48.31
CA TRP A 16 -19.71 13.12 48.02
C TRP A 16 -20.48 14.41 48.27
N ASN A 17 -20.21 15.11 49.36
CA ASN A 17 -20.84 16.39 49.69
C ASN A 17 -20.48 17.46 48.66
N PHE A 18 -19.21 17.52 48.24
CA PHE A 18 -18.75 18.37 47.14
C PHE A 18 -19.45 18.01 45.82
N LEU A 19 -19.62 16.72 45.51
CA LEU A 19 -20.37 16.26 44.32
C LEU A 19 -21.87 16.62 44.37
N THR A 20 -22.46 16.76 45.56
CA THR A 20 -23.87 17.15 45.73
C THR A 20 -24.10 18.66 45.72
N GLU A 21 -23.10 19.45 46.11
CA GLU A 21 -23.15 20.92 46.11
C GLU A 21 -22.93 21.50 44.71
N VAL A 22 -22.16 20.78 43.88
CA VAL A 22 -22.02 21.09 42.46
C VAL A 22 -23.24 20.57 41.70
N ASP A 23 -23.90 21.45 40.96
CA ASP A 23 -25.02 21.10 40.06
C ASP A 23 -24.62 19.89 39.18
N LYS A 24 -25.30 18.75 39.39
CA LYS A 24 -24.97 17.45 38.78
C LYS A 24 -24.86 17.54 37.25
N TRP A 25 -25.60 18.47 36.62
CA TRP A 25 -25.52 18.76 35.19
C TRP A 25 -24.15 19.28 34.75
N LYS A 26 -23.45 20.04 35.59
CA LYS A 26 -22.09 20.55 35.31
C LYS A 26 -21.06 19.43 35.32
N VAL A 27 -21.15 18.50 36.28
CA VAL A 27 -20.26 17.34 36.38
C VAL A 27 -20.46 16.40 35.19
N ILE A 28 -21.72 16.06 34.90
CA ILE A 28 -22.06 15.22 33.74
C ILE A 28 -21.62 15.87 32.42
N GLY A 29 -21.82 17.18 32.28
CA GLY A 29 -21.36 17.96 31.14
C GLY A 29 -19.85 17.89 30.96
N SER A 30 -19.08 18.09 32.04
CA SER A 30 -17.60 18.03 32.00
C SER A 30 -17.08 16.64 31.60
N VAL A 31 -17.64 15.58 32.17
CA VAL A 31 -17.26 14.20 31.81
C VAL A 31 -17.60 13.90 30.35
N SER A 32 -18.77 14.34 29.89
CA SER A 32 -19.20 14.16 28.50
C SER A 32 -18.30 14.91 27.51
N ILE A 33 -17.90 16.15 27.83
CA ILE A 33 -16.97 16.95 27.00
C ILE A 33 -15.60 16.28 26.98
N THR A 34 -15.08 15.84 28.13
CA THR A 34 -13.80 15.11 28.20
C THR A 34 -13.83 13.84 27.37
N PHE A 35 -14.90 13.05 27.47
CA PHE A 35 -15.08 11.86 26.66
C PHE A 35 -15.13 12.18 25.16
N LEU A 36 -15.92 13.17 24.77
CA LEU A 36 -16.08 13.58 23.37
C LEU A 36 -14.77 14.13 22.79
N THR A 37 -14.00 14.91 23.54
CA THR A 37 -12.68 15.40 23.13
C THR A 37 -11.69 14.27 22.91
N ILE A 38 -11.63 13.28 23.82
CA ILE A 38 -10.78 12.09 23.65
C ILE A 38 -11.17 11.30 22.38
N VAL A 39 -12.47 11.10 22.14
CA VAL A 39 -12.97 10.39 20.95
C VAL A 39 -12.58 11.13 19.66
N LEU A 40 -12.74 12.46 19.62
CA LEU A 40 -12.34 13.27 18.47
C LEU A 40 -10.83 13.22 18.23
N ILE A 41 -10.01 13.34 19.28
CA ILE A 41 -8.55 13.24 19.18
C ILE A 41 -8.14 11.88 18.61
N ARG A 42 -8.69 10.77 19.13
CA ARG A 42 -8.39 9.42 18.63
C ARG A 42 -8.80 9.24 17.18
N ARG A 43 -9.98 9.75 16.78
CA ARG A 43 -10.47 9.71 15.39
C ARG A 43 -9.54 10.50 14.47
N MET A 44 -9.11 11.69 14.88
CA MET A 44 -8.18 12.52 14.12
C MET A 44 -6.81 11.87 14.00
N ALA A 45 -6.27 11.29 15.08
CA ALA A 45 -4.99 10.58 15.06
C ALA A 45 -5.04 9.38 14.10
N ARG A 46 -6.09 8.56 14.17
CA ARG A 46 -6.29 7.43 13.24
C ARG A 46 -6.37 7.91 11.78
N LYS A 47 -7.15 8.97 11.51
CA LYS A 47 -7.27 9.55 10.16
C LYS A 47 -5.92 10.07 9.67
N ARG A 48 -5.14 10.76 10.51
CA ARG A 48 -3.81 11.27 10.16
C ARG A 48 -2.85 10.13 9.80
N ASN A 49 -2.84 9.04 10.57
CA ASN A 49 -1.98 7.89 10.29
C ASN A 49 -2.33 7.20 8.96
N VAL A 50 -3.63 6.96 8.72
CA VAL A 50 -4.10 6.34 7.46
C VAL A 50 -3.78 7.24 6.27
N MET A 51 -4.09 8.53 6.36
CA MET A 51 -3.78 9.50 5.29
C MET A 51 -2.27 9.64 5.06
N GLY A 52 -1.47 9.55 6.12
CA GLY A 52 -0.01 9.56 6.02
C GLY A 52 0.52 8.36 5.24
N ARG A 53 0.01 7.15 5.52
CA ARG A 53 0.35 5.94 4.76
C ARG A 53 -0.08 6.05 3.30
N LEU A 54 -1.31 6.52 3.06
CA LEU A 54 -1.85 6.71 1.71
C LEU A 54 -0.99 7.68 0.88
N ARG A 55 -0.62 8.82 1.45
CA ARG A 55 0.25 9.81 0.78
C ARG A 55 1.63 9.25 0.46
N LYS A 56 2.23 8.49 1.39
CA LYS A 56 3.52 7.83 1.15
C LYS A 56 3.42 6.83 -0.01
N LYS A 57 2.38 5.99 -0.02
CA LYS A 57 2.13 5.01 -1.09
C LYS A 57 1.85 5.67 -2.44
N GLN A 58 1.04 6.73 -2.45
CA GLN A 58 0.80 7.53 -3.67
C GLN A 58 2.11 8.11 -4.21
N LYS A 59 2.96 8.66 -3.34
CA LYS A 59 4.26 9.19 -3.75
C LYS A 59 5.19 8.09 -4.30
N GLN A 60 5.28 6.95 -3.63
CA GLN A 60 6.07 5.80 -4.08
C GLN A 60 5.59 5.29 -5.45
N LEU A 61 4.27 5.16 -5.64
CA LEU A 61 3.70 4.75 -6.91
C LEU A 61 3.97 5.78 -8.02
N GLN A 62 3.86 7.07 -7.70
CA GLN A 62 4.16 8.14 -8.66
C GLN A 62 5.64 8.12 -9.08
N GLU A 63 6.56 7.92 -8.14
CA GLU A 63 7.99 7.77 -8.41
C GLU A 63 8.27 6.55 -9.28
N ALA A 64 7.70 5.39 -8.93
CA ALA A 64 7.84 4.16 -9.71
C ALA A 64 7.29 4.31 -11.15
N ARG A 65 6.13 4.97 -11.31
CA ARG A 65 5.55 5.29 -12.63
C ARG A 65 6.47 6.22 -13.44
N SER A 66 7.10 7.20 -12.79
CA SER A 66 8.10 8.05 -13.46
C SER A 66 9.30 7.23 -13.93
N ARG A 67 9.87 6.40 -13.05
CA ARG A 67 11.00 5.52 -13.40
C ARG A 67 10.66 4.57 -14.54
N LEU A 68 9.45 4.01 -14.56
CA LEU A 68 8.99 3.16 -15.66
C LEU A 68 8.93 3.95 -16.98
N ARG A 69 8.37 5.17 -16.98
CA ARG A 69 8.34 6.02 -18.17
C ARG A 69 9.74 6.34 -18.67
N ASP A 70 10.66 6.66 -17.77
CA ASP A 70 12.05 6.97 -18.11
C ASP A 70 12.74 5.75 -18.70
N ARG A 71 12.61 4.56 -18.08
CA ARG A 71 13.14 3.29 -18.62
C ARG A 71 12.62 2.99 -20.02
N VAL A 72 11.32 3.11 -20.25
CA VAL A 72 10.69 2.87 -21.56
C VAL A 72 11.14 3.89 -22.61
N ARG A 73 11.47 5.13 -22.20
CA ARG A 73 12.04 6.15 -23.10
C ARG A 73 13.50 5.85 -23.44
N THR A 74 14.30 5.42 -22.46
CA THR A 74 15.71 5.08 -22.64
C THR A 74 15.89 3.81 -23.47
N TYR A 75 15.04 2.80 -23.24
CA TYR A 75 15.06 1.51 -23.91
C TYR A 75 13.71 1.21 -24.56
N PRO A 76 13.37 1.91 -25.67
CA PRO A 76 12.10 1.67 -26.35
C PRO A 76 12.06 0.24 -26.91
N PRO A 77 10.90 -0.43 -26.87
CA PRO A 77 10.76 -1.73 -27.51
C PRO A 77 10.96 -1.60 -29.02
N LEU A 78 11.47 -2.67 -29.63
CA LEU A 78 11.65 -2.74 -31.08
C LEU A 78 10.30 -2.53 -31.78
N SER A 79 10.27 -1.64 -32.77
CA SER A 79 9.04 -1.18 -33.44
C SER A 79 8.22 -2.33 -34.02
N HIS A 80 8.88 -3.35 -34.57
CA HIS A 80 8.23 -4.53 -35.17
C HIS A 80 7.60 -5.49 -34.14
N LEU A 81 7.88 -5.32 -32.85
CA LEU A 81 7.29 -6.15 -31.77
C LEU A 81 6.02 -5.53 -31.18
N LYS A 82 5.73 -4.25 -31.49
CA LYS A 82 4.70 -3.45 -30.83
C LYS A 82 3.29 -4.06 -30.95
N GLU A 83 3.02 -4.72 -32.06
CA GLU A 83 1.71 -5.28 -32.43
C GLU A 83 1.53 -6.75 -32.07
N LEU A 84 2.52 -7.39 -31.44
CA LEU A 84 2.44 -8.82 -31.14
C LEU A 84 1.40 -9.14 -30.07
N ASP A 85 0.52 -10.09 -30.33
CA ASP A 85 -0.37 -10.61 -29.29
C ASP A 85 0.39 -11.50 -28.28
N ALA A 86 -0.28 -11.91 -27.20
CA ALA A 86 0.35 -12.72 -26.15
C ALA A 86 0.80 -14.10 -26.66
N LEU A 87 0.06 -14.70 -27.60
CA LEU A 87 0.36 -16.00 -28.17
C LEU A 87 1.60 -15.92 -29.09
N GLN A 88 1.71 -14.87 -29.87
CA GLN A 88 2.86 -14.59 -30.72
C GLN A 88 4.12 -14.30 -29.89
N VAL A 89 3.99 -13.54 -28.80
CA VAL A 89 5.10 -13.34 -27.85
C VAL A 89 5.53 -14.68 -27.26
N GLN A 90 4.57 -15.53 -26.86
CA GLN A 90 4.86 -16.86 -26.33
C GLN A 90 5.61 -17.72 -27.35
N GLN A 91 5.11 -17.79 -28.59
CA GLN A 91 5.72 -18.57 -29.66
C GLN A 91 7.16 -18.12 -29.94
N ARG A 92 7.42 -16.81 -30.00
CA ARG A 92 8.76 -16.27 -30.22
C ARG A 92 9.70 -16.53 -29.04
N LEU A 93 9.19 -16.46 -27.80
CA LEU A 93 9.96 -16.85 -26.62
C LEU A 93 10.30 -18.34 -26.67
N GLN A 94 9.37 -19.23 -27.02
CA GLN A 94 9.66 -20.67 -27.16
C GLN A 94 10.66 -20.96 -28.28
N ALA A 95 10.60 -20.22 -29.38
CA ALA A 95 11.52 -20.35 -30.51
C ALA A 95 12.91 -19.71 -30.27
N ASN A 96 13.14 -19.06 -29.12
CA ASN A 96 14.33 -18.25 -28.83
C ASN A 96 14.56 -17.09 -29.82
N GLU A 97 13.51 -16.66 -30.52
CA GLU A 97 13.54 -15.49 -31.42
C GLU A 97 13.35 -14.16 -30.67
N MET A 98 12.92 -14.23 -29.42
CA MET A 98 12.73 -13.10 -28.52
C MET A 98 13.30 -13.45 -27.15
N THR A 99 13.97 -12.49 -26.53
CA THR A 99 14.45 -12.61 -25.15
C THR A 99 13.34 -12.25 -24.14
N PRO A 100 13.35 -12.84 -22.92
CA PRO A 100 12.41 -12.45 -21.86
C PRO A 100 12.45 -10.95 -21.53
N LEU A 101 13.63 -10.32 -21.63
CA LEU A 101 13.79 -8.89 -21.42
C LEU A 101 13.10 -8.06 -22.50
N GLU A 102 13.17 -8.47 -23.77
CA GLU A 102 12.46 -7.81 -24.87
C GLU A 102 10.94 -7.95 -24.71
N ALA A 103 10.47 -9.14 -24.32
CA ALA A 103 9.07 -9.36 -24.00
C ALA A 103 8.62 -8.44 -22.85
N LEU A 104 9.39 -8.35 -21.77
CA LEU A 104 9.09 -7.46 -20.65
C LEU A 104 9.01 -6.00 -21.10
N ARG A 105 9.98 -5.51 -21.88
CA ARG A 105 10.00 -4.12 -22.37
C ARG A 105 8.83 -3.79 -23.28
N LEU A 106 8.39 -4.75 -24.11
CA LEU A 106 7.18 -4.63 -24.91
C LEU A 106 5.95 -4.38 -24.01
N TYR A 107 5.78 -5.18 -22.96
CA TYR A 107 4.66 -5.02 -22.04
C TYR A 107 4.80 -3.79 -21.14
N GLN A 108 6.00 -3.41 -20.71
CA GLN A 108 6.25 -2.16 -19.99
C GLN A 108 5.84 -0.93 -20.82
N LYS A 109 6.07 -0.95 -22.14
CA LYS A 109 5.57 0.12 -23.03
C LYS A 109 4.04 0.17 -23.03
N ARG A 110 3.37 -0.98 -23.10
CA ARG A 110 1.90 -1.07 -23.01
C ARG A 110 1.38 -0.60 -21.65
N MET A 111 2.09 -0.93 -20.57
CA MET A 111 1.78 -0.44 -19.22
C MET A 111 1.89 1.09 -19.17
N VAL A 112 2.94 1.68 -19.74
CA VAL A 112 3.09 3.14 -19.83
C VAL A 112 1.91 3.79 -20.54
N ASP A 113 1.44 3.17 -21.64
CA ASP A 113 0.29 3.65 -22.41
C ASP A 113 -1.03 3.52 -21.62
N ALA A 114 -1.12 2.57 -20.70
CA ALA A 114 -2.27 2.34 -19.83
C ALA A 114 -2.20 3.03 -18.46
N LEU A 115 -1.13 3.77 -18.13
CA LEU A 115 -0.93 4.35 -16.78
C LEU A 115 -2.08 5.27 -16.33
N GLU A 116 -2.73 5.95 -17.27
CA GLU A 116 -3.83 6.87 -17.00
C GLU A 116 -5.11 6.15 -16.55
N SER A 117 -5.26 4.86 -16.89
CA SER A 117 -6.42 4.04 -16.49
C SER A 117 -6.43 3.65 -15.01
N ASN A 118 -5.37 3.99 -14.26
CA ASN A 118 -5.22 3.70 -12.83
C ASN A 118 -5.40 2.22 -12.43
N CYS A 119 -5.13 1.29 -13.35
CA CYS A 119 -5.19 -0.16 -13.11
C CYS A 119 -3.90 -0.73 -12.48
N ILE A 120 -2.83 0.07 -12.41
CA ILE A 120 -1.52 -0.35 -11.88
C ILE A 120 -1.34 0.21 -10.47
N CYS A 121 -1.44 -0.68 -9.48
CA CYS A 121 -1.28 -0.36 -8.06
C CYS A 121 0.20 -0.27 -7.63
N GLU A 122 1.05 -1.10 -8.23
CA GLU A 122 2.48 -1.18 -7.88
C GLU A 122 3.28 -1.69 -9.09
N ILE A 123 4.58 -1.37 -9.16
CA ILE A 123 5.48 -1.79 -10.22
C ILE A 123 6.61 -2.59 -9.59
N ILE A 124 6.82 -3.82 -10.07
CA ILE A 124 7.89 -4.69 -9.58
C ILE A 124 9.21 -4.23 -10.20
N GLU A 125 10.06 -3.59 -9.40
CA GLU A 125 11.30 -2.96 -9.88
C GLU A 125 12.36 -4.01 -10.28
N GLU A 126 12.33 -5.19 -9.66
CA GLU A 126 13.26 -6.30 -9.94
C GLU A 126 12.94 -7.06 -11.23
N ALA A 127 11.79 -6.78 -11.88
CA ALA A 127 11.31 -7.56 -13.02
C ALA A 127 12.33 -7.69 -14.16
N GLU A 128 13.11 -6.63 -14.45
CA GLU A 128 14.15 -6.68 -15.49
C GLU A 128 15.33 -7.57 -15.10
N ALA A 129 15.76 -7.51 -13.85
CA ALA A 129 16.82 -8.40 -13.34
C ALA A 129 16.38 -9.86 -13.41
N VAL A 130 15.13 -10.14 -13.04
CA VAL A 130 14.53 -11.47 -13.18
C VAL A 130 14.49 -11.88 -14.65
N ALA A 131 14.00 -11.04 -15.55
CA ALA A 131 13.94 -11.34 -16.98
C ALA A 131 15.32 -11.65 -17.59
N MET A 132 16.38 -10.95 -17.16
CA MET A 132 17.75 -11.23 -17.59
C MET A 132 18.30 -12.56 -17.05
N SER A 133 17.78 -13.05 -15.92
CA SER A 133 18.21 -14.30 -15.29
C SER A 133 17.51 -15.56 -15.82
N VAL A 134 16.46 -15.42 -16.62
CA VAL A 134 15.71 -16.56 -17.17
C VAL A 134 16.56 -17.30 -18.21
N SER A 135 16.88 -18.57 -17.93
CA SER A 135 17.65 -19.41 -18.85
C SER A 135 16.86 -19.83 -20.10
N ALA A 136 17.60 -20.00 -21.21
CA ALA A 136 17.14 -20.62 -22.46
C ALA A 136 16.64 -22.06 -22.26
N ASP A 137 17.25 -22.79 -21.32
CA ASP A 137 17.07 -24.24 -21.16
C ASP A 137 15.82 -24.63 -20.39
N VAL A 138 15.13 -23.65 -19.78
CA VAL A 138 13.91 -23.91 -18.99
C VAL A 138 12.79 -24.34 -19.93
N GLN A 139 12.41 -25.62 -19.93
CA GLN A 139 11.26 -26.07 -20.72
C GLN A 139 9.95 -25.77 -19.99
N SER A 140 9.36 -24.61 -20.29
CA SER A 140 8.05 -24.22 -19.76
C SER A 140 7.28 -23.40 -20.80
N PRO A 141 5.97 -23.65 -21.02
CA PRO A 141 5.18 -22.90 -21.99
C PRO A 141 5.09 -21.40 -21.67
N ILE A 142 5.28 -21.00 -20.40
CA ILE A 142 5.21 -19.62 -19.95
C ILE A 142 6.59 -19.01 -19.65
N ARG A 143 7.66 -19.68 -20.10
CA ARG A 143 9.04 -19.24 -19.89
C ARG A 143 9.24 -17.80 -20.37
N GLY A 144 9.70 -16.94 -19.46
CA GLY A 144 10.01 -15.55 -19.77
C GLY A 144 8.80 -14.67 -20.09
N MET A 145 7.57 -15.18 -19.93
CA MET A 145 6.36 -14.41 -20.18
C MET A 145 6.13 -13.39 -19.05
N PRO A 146 6.00 -12.09 -19.35
CA PRO A 146 5.60 -11.09 -18.35
C PRO A 146 4.16 -11.33 -17.90
N VAL A 147 3.93 -11.26 -16.59
CA VAL A 147 2.60 -11.42 -16.00
C VAL A 147 2.28 -10.26 -15.07
N SER A 148 1.02 -9.84 -15.04
CA SER A 148 0.50 -8.95 -14.01
C SER A 148 -0.10 -9.77 -12.88
N LEU A 149 0.10 -9.31 -11.65
CA LEU A 149 -0.44 -9.94 -10.45
C LEU A 149 -1.48 -9.01 -9.83
N LYS A 150 -2.55 -9.60 -9.28
CA LYS A 150 -3.52 -8.85 -8.48
C LYS A 150 -2.87 -8.47 -7.14
N GLU A 151 -3.15 -7.29 -6.61
CA GLU A 151 -2.53 -6.76 -5.37
C GLU A 151 -2.67 -7.67 -4.13
N CYS A 152 -3.71 -8.50 -4.08
CA CYS A 152 -3.90 -9.50 -3.03
C CYS A 152 -3.03 -10.77 -3.19
N THR A 153 -2.09 -10.76 -4.14
CA THR A 153 -1.11 -11.82 -4.33
C THR A 153 0.14 -11.45 -3.56
N GLU A 154 0.61 -12.34 -2.69
CA GLU A 154 1.82 -12.09 -1.91
C GLU A 154 3.06 -12.11 -2.82
N VAL A 155 3.82 -11.01 -2.82
CA VAL A 155 5.10 -10.88 -3.50
C VAL A 155 6.13 -10.39 -2.49
N ALA A 156 7.26 -11.08 -2.40
CA ALA A 156 8.31 -10.74 -1.44
C ALA A 156 8.82 -9.30 -1.65
N GLY A 157 8.81 -8.49 -0.60
CA GLY A 157 9.24 -7.08 -0.65
C GLY A 157 8.13 -6.08 -1.01
N TYR A 158 6.91 -6.55 -1.28
CA TYR A 158 5.77 -5.73 -1.67
C TYR A 158 4.62 -5.85 -0.67
N ASP A 159 3.76 -4.82 -0.59
CA ASP A 159 2.61 -4.84 0.31
C ASP A 159 1.50 -5.73 -0.29
N SER A 160 0.84 -6.51 0.56
CA SER A 160 -0.43 -7.19 0.22
C SER A 160 -1.48 -6.83 1.29
N PRO A 161 -2.74 -6.57 0.90
CA PRO A 161 -3.83 -6.20 1.80
C PRO A 161 -4.28 -7.31 2.74
#